data_AF-A0A4R9PHE5-F1
#
_entry.id   AF-A0A4R9PHE5-F1
#
_cell.length_a   1.000
_cell.length_b   1.000
_cell.length_c   1.000
_cell.angle_alpha   90.00
_cell.angle_beta   90.00
_cell.angle_gamma   90.00
#
_symmetry.space_group_name_H-M   'P 1'
#
loop_
_entity.id
_entity.type
_entity.pdbx_description
1 polymer ?
#
loop_
_entity_poly.entity_id
_entity_poly.type
_entity_poly.pdbx_seq_one_letter_code
_entity_poly.pdbx_strand_id
1 'polypeptide(L)'
;RTDVRMSDTTPSWDLSAMYQITPDVSVYAKVARGFRGPTIQGRSAVFNADFTTADSETILSWEAGVKSSLWDNRLGLNATAFTYTVNDIQLNGNDSDGNGVLFNADKAKAYGFEADIELRPIPNLTLSAGLSLLHSE
;
A
#
# COMPACT_ATOMS: atom_id res chain seq x y z
N ARG A 1 21.35 -12.12 -21.17
CA ARG A 1 22.59 -12.07 -20.39
C ARG A 1 22.44 -13.00 -19.20
N THR A 2 23.40 -13.90 -18.99
CA THR A 2 23.45 -14.80 -17.82
C THR A 2 24.07 -14.14 -16.58
N ASP A 3 24.73 -13.00 -16.76
CA ASP A 3 25.22 -12.14 -15.69
C ASP A 3 24.51 -10.78 -15.75
N VAL A 4 23.82 -10.43 -14.67
CA VAL A 4 23.08 -9.18 -14.52
C VAL A 4 23.41 -8.56 -13.17
N ARG A 5 23.71 -7.27 -13.16
CA ARG A 5 23.91 -6.47 -11.95
C ARG A 5 23.04 -5.22 -12.04
N MET A 6 22.24 -4.97 -10.99
CA MET A 6 21.39 -3.80 -10.89
C MET A 6 21.72 -3.03 -9.60
N SER A 7 21.58 -1.71 -9.67
CA SER A 7 21.71 -0.83 -8.52
C SER A 7 20.82 0.39 -8.74
N ASP A 8 20.07 0.77 -7.72
CA ASP A 8 19.29 2.00 -7.71
C ASP A 8 19.36 2.65 -6.32
N THR A 9 19.18 3.97 -6.26
CA THR A 9 19.16 4.73 -5.01
C THR A 9 17.88 5.55 -4.95
N THR A 10 16.92 5.05 -4.19
CA THR A 10 15.61 5.67 -4.02
C THR A 10 15.33 5.93 -2.54
N PRO A 11 15.12 7.19 -2.10
CA PRO A 11 14.87 7.49 -0.68
C PRO A 11 13.41 7.20 -0.29
N SER A 12 13.19 6.49 0.81
CA SER A 12 11.89 6.40 1.48
C SER A 12 11.76 7.45 2.58
N TRP A 13 10.55 7.97 2.76
CA TRP A 13 10.25 8.97 3.79
C TRP A 13 8.74 9.03 4.07
N ASP A 14 8.36 9.56 5.22
CA ASP A 14 6.98 9.93 5.51
C ASP A 14 6.89 11.20 6.36
N LEU A 15 5.75 11.88 6.25
CA LEU A 15 5.39 13.02 7.08
C LEU A 15 3.95 12.83 7.56
N SER A 16 3.74 12.98 8.87
CA SER A 16 2.41 12.86 9.48
C SER A 16 2.14 14.00 10.46
N ALA A 17 0.87 14.37 10.55
CA ALA A 17 0.36 15.32 11.52
C ALA A 17 -0.91 14.74 12.14
N MET A 18 -1.08 14.95 13.45
CA MET A 18 -2.25 14.55 14.20
C MET A 18 -2.68 15.70 15.10
N TYR A 19 -3.98 15.97 15.15
CA TYR A 19 -4.56 16.99 15.99
C TYR A 19 -5.71 16.42 16.80
N GLN A 20 -5.64 16.63 18.11
CA GLN A 20 -6.67 16.22 19.04
C GLN A 20 -7.73 17.32 19.12
N ILE A 21 -8.92 17.06 18.56
CA ILE A 21 -10.04 18.02 18.54
C ILE A 21 -10.71 18.05 19.92
N THR A 22 -10.91 16.87 20.51
CA THR A 22 -11.45 16.67 21.87
C THR A 22 -10.65 15.57 22.57
N PRO A 23 -10.83 15.36 23.89
CA PRO A 23 -10.23 14.22 24.59
C PRO A 23 -10.45 12.87 23.88
N ASP A 24 -11.58 12.74 23.19
CA ASP A 24 -12.07 11.48 22.62
C ASP A 24 -11.96 11.41 21.09
N VAL A 25 -11.63 12.51 20.41
CA VAL A 25 -11.63 12.60 18.93
C VAL A 25 -10.36 13.27 18.43
N SER A 26 -9.69 12.60 17.50
CA SER A 26 -8.49 13.08 16.82
C SER A 26 -8.66 13.00 15.30
N VAL A 27 -8.04 13.94 14.60
CA VAL A 27 -7.86 13.90 13.14
C VAL A 27 -6.39 13.75 12.81
N TYR A 28 -6.10 13.11 11.69
CA TYR A 28 -4.74 12.96 11.20
C TYR A 28 -4.67 13.08 9.69
N ALA A 29 -3.48 13.45 9.22
CA ALA A 29 -3.09 13.37 7.82
C ALA A 29 -1.67 12.82 7.71
N LYS A 30 -1.41 12.06 6.66
CA LYS A 30 -0.10 11.46 6.39
C LYS A 30 0.17 11.45 4.90
N VAL A 31 1.43 11.70 4.54
CA VAL A 31 1.97 11.44 3.21
C VAL A 31 3.20 10.56 3.36
N ALA A 32 3.31 9.51 2.57
CA ALA A 32 4.42 8.58 2.66
C ALA A 32 4.91 8.18 1.26
N ARG A 33 6.22 8.14 1.11
CA ARG A 33 6.90 7.64 -0.08
C ARG A 33 7.71 6.39 0.25
N GLY A 34 7.44 5.31 -0.47
CA GLY A 34 8.16 4.05 -0.38
C GLY A 34 8.72 3.62 -1.74
N PHE A 35 9.52 2.55 -1.72
CA PHE A 35 9.99 1.91 -2.94
C PHE A 35 10.23 0.43 -2.71
N ARG A 36 10.25 -0.33 -3.81
CA ARG A 36 10.75 -1.69 -3.90
C ARG A 36 11.94 -1.66 -4.86
N GLY A 37 13.10 -2.11 -4.39
CA GLY A 37 14.35 -2.08 -5.16
C GLY A 37 14.29 -2.94 -6.42
N PRO A 38 15.31 -2.85 -7.29
CA PRO A 38 15.33 -3.58 -8.55
C PRO A 38 15.38 -5.09 -8.31
N THR A 39 14.70 -5.85 -9.18
CA THR A 39 14.57 -7.31 -9.05
C THR A 39 15.10 -8.00 -10.29
N ILE A 40 15.82 -9.12 -10.08
CA ILE A 40 16.29 -10.00 -11.15
C ILE A 40 15.51 -11.31 -11.05
N GLN A 41 14.84 -11.71 -12.12
CA GLN A 41 14.18 -13.01 -12.24
C GLN A 41 15.08 -13.99 -13.01
N GLY A 42 15.65 -14.93 -12.25
CA GLY A 42 16.52 -15.98 -12.79
C GLY A 42 15.82 -17.18 -13.43
N ARG A 43 14.48 -17.24 -13.39
CA ARG A 43 13.69 -18.41 -13.86
C ARG A 43 13.99 -18.80 -15.31
N SER A 44 14.31 -17.82 -16.15
CA SER A 44 14.68 -18.01 -17.55
C SER A 44 15.94 -18.85 -17.77
N ALA A 45 16.88 -18.91 -16.80
CA ALA A 45 18.11 -19.70 -16.97
C ALA A 45 17.89 -21.20 -17.10
N VAL A 46 16.83 -21.75 -16.50
CA VAL A 46 16.49 -23.18 -16.63
C VAL A 46 16.08 -23.54 -18.06
N PHE A 47 15.69 -22.54 -18.85
CA PHE A 47 15.27 -22.68 -20.24
C PHE A 47 16.29 -22.11 -21.24
N ASN A 48 17.55 -21.87 -20.81
CA ASN A 48 18.60 -21.23 -21.61
C ASN A 48 18.21 -19.85 -22.17
N ALA A 49 17.32 -19.14 -21.47
CA ALA A 49 16.88 -17.80 -21.82
C ALA A 49 17.51 -16.74 -20.91
N ASP A 50 17.56 -15.51 -21.41
CA ASP A 50 18.11 -14.36 -20.70
C ASP A 50 17.34 -14.06 -19.41
N PHE A 51 18.05 -13.66 -18.35
CA PHE A 51 17.41 -13.15 -17.15
C PHE A 51 16.54 -11.94 -17.47
N THR A 52 15.36 -11.90 -16.85
CA THR A 52 14.47 -10.74 -16.92
C THR A 52 14.62 -9.91 -15.66
N THR A 53 14.40 -8.60 -15.79
CA THR A 53 14.69 -7.63 -14.74
C THR A 53 13.57 -6.62 -14.65
N ALA A 54 13.35 -6.10 -13.44
CA ALA A 54 12.55 -4.91 -13.23
C ALA A 54 13.34 -3.88 -12.44
N ASP A 55 13.23 -2.62 -12.87
CA ASP A 55 13.74 -1.46 -12.16
C ASP A 55 12.93 -1.20 -10.89
N SER A 56 13.40 -0.29 -10.04
CA SER A 56 12.73 0.04 -8.79
C SER A 56 11.31 0.53 -9.00
N GLU A 57 10.39 0.01 -8.19
CA GLU A 57 9.01 0.46 -8.11
C GLU A 57 8.87 1.49 -7.00
N THR A 58 8.10 2.55 -7.21
CA THR A 58 7.91 3.60 -6.20
C THR A 58 6.44 3.79 -5.87
N ILE A 59 6.14 4.09 -4.61
CA ILE A 59 4.80 4.40 -4.15
C ILE A 59 4.78 5.74 -3.42
N LEU A 60 3.77 6.56 -3.71
CA LEU A 60 3.44 7.75 -2.95
C LEU A 60 1.99 7.65 -2.48
N SER A 61 1.75 7.65 -1.18
CA SER A 61 0.42 7.60 -0.58
C SER A 61 0.10 8.87 0.19
N TRP A 62 -1.19 9.21 0.20
CA TRP A 62 -1.80 10.27 0.97
C TRP A 62 -2.97 9.67 1.74
N GLU A 63 -3.04 9.97 3.02
CA GLU A 63 -4.08 9.47 3.93
C GLU A 63 -4.56 10.61 4.82
N ALA A 64 -5.87 10.66 5.06
CA ALA A 64 -6.44 11.55 6.05
C ALA A 64 -7.64 10.87 6.70
N GLY A 65 -7.76 11.02 8.01
CA GLY A 65 -8.78 10.31 8.76
C GLY A 65 -9.10 10.89 10.12
N VAL A 66 -10.14 10.33 10.71
CA VAL A 66 -10.62 10.60 12.05
C VAL A 66 -10.47 9.32 12.87
N LYS A 67 -10.03 9.47 14.11
CA LYS A 67 -10.02 8.41 15.12
C LYS A 67 -10.81 8.87 16.33
N SER A 68 -11.58 7.97 16.92
CA SER A 68 -12.35 8.31 18.12
C SER A 68 -12.51 7.15 19.10
N SER A 69 -12.63 7.49 20.37
CA SER A 69 -12.90 6.59 21.49
C SER A 69 -13.96 7.21 22.38
N LEU A 70 -15.21 6.88 22.10
CA LEU A 70 -16.41 7.49 22.69
C LEU A 70 -16.99 6.60 23.80
N TRP A 71 -17.89 7.18 24.60
CA TRP A 71 -18.64 6.50 25.65
C TRP A 71 -17.74 5.76 26.67
N ASP A 72 -16.73 6.45 27.19
CA ASP A 72 -15.73 5.87 28.11
C ASP A 72 -15.05 4.62 27.52
N ASN A 73 -14.56 4.74 26.29
CA ASN A 73 -13.93 3.68 25.49
C ASN A 73 -14.85 2.48 25.19
N ARG A 74 -16.16 2.68 25.15
CA ARG A 74 -17.12 1.64 24.72
C ARG A 74 -17.44 1.70 23.24
N LEU A 75 -17.20 2.82 22.56
CA LEU A 75 -17.47 2.97 21.13
C LEU A 75 -16.24 3.56 20.41
N GLY A 76 -15.57 2.75 19.60
CA GLY A 76 -14.58 3.21 18.63
C GLY A 76 -15.26 3.51 17.29
N LEU A 77 -15.05 4.71 16.75
CA LEU A 77 -15.38 5.03 15.35
C LEU A 77 -14.15 5.59 14.67
N ASN A 78 -13.69 4.93 13.61
CA ASN A 78 -12.59 5.43 12.81
C ASN A 78 -12.99 5.46 11.33
N ALA A 79 -12.45 6.44 10.62
CA ALA A 79 -12.69 6.59 9.19
C ALA A 79 -11.47 7.24 8.54
N THR A 80 -11.09 6.73 7.37
CA THR A 80 -9.91 7.17 6.65
C THR A 80 -10.20 7.19 5.16
N ALA A 81 -9.85 8.29 4.49
CA ALA A 81 -9.73 8.34 3.05
C ALA A 81 -8.26 8.24 2.67
N PHE A 82 -7.98 7.52 1.59
CA PHE A 82 -6.61 7.34 1.11
C PHE A 82 -6.55 7.40 -0.41
N THR A 83 -5.38 7.75 -0.93
CA THR A 83 -5.01 7.56 -2.32
C THR A 83 -3.54 7.26 -2.42
N TYR A 84 -3.15 6.42 -3.37
CA TYR A 84 -1.77 6.19 -3.69
C TYR A 84 -1.55 6.08 -5.20
N THR A 85 -0.33 6.37 -5.60
CA THR A 85 0.18 6.13 -6.93
C THR A 85 1.39 5.23 -6.83
N VAL A 86 1.39 4.15 -7.58
CA VAL A 86 2.55 3.28 -7.79
C VAL A 86 3.08 3.56 -9.20
N ASN A 87 4.37 3.86 -9.32
CA ASN A 87 5.04 3.99 -10.62
C ASN A 87 6.03 2.83 -10.80
N ASP A 88 6.25 2.44 -12.04
CA ASP A 88 7.20 1.39 -12.42
C ASP A 88 6.90 0.05 -11.73
N ILE A 89 5.63 -0.37 -11.77
CA ILE A 89 5.16 -1.57 -11.06
C ILE A 89 5.87 -2.80 -11.57
N GLN A 90 6.58 -3.53 -10.73
CA GLN A 90 7.22 -4.78 -11.17
C GLN A 90 6.18 -5.90 -11.23
N LEU A 91 5.86 -6.35 -12.43
CA LEU A 91 4.90 -7.40 -12.73
C LEU A 91 5.58 -8.63 -13.31
N ASN A 92 5.01 -9.80 -13.02
CA ASN A 92 5.36 -11.05 -13.67
C ASN A 92 4.28 -11.41 -14.67
N GLY A 93 4.68 -11.68 -15.91
CA GLY A 93 3.78 -12.11 -16.97
C GLY A 93 4.42 -13.15 -17.88
N ASN A 94 3.80 -13.37 -19.04
CA ASN A 94 4.33 -14.25 -20.07
C ASN A 94 4.64 -13.44 -21.34
N ASP A 95 5.76 -13.74 -21.99
CA ASP A 95 6.02 -13.24 -23.34
C ASP A 95 5.15 -13.97 -24.38
N SER A 96 5.34 -13.62 -25.65
CA SER A 96 4.63 -14.23 -26.78
C SER A 96 4.84 -15.74 -26.92
N ASP A 97 5.95 -16.25 -26.37
CA ASP A 97 6.33 -17.66 -26.43
C ASP A 97 5.93 -18.43 -25.15
N GLY A 98 5.25 -17.75 -24.22
CA GLY A 98 4.78 -18.33 -22.96
C GLY A 98 5.83 -18.36 -21.84
N ASN A 99 7.01 -17.78 -22.03
CA ASN A 99 8.05 -17.74 -21.00
C ASN A 99 7.71 -16.73 -19.92
N GLY A 100 8.01 -17.04 -18.66
CA GLY A 100 7.80 -16.13 -17.55
C GLY A 100 8.78 -14.95 -17.61
N VAL A 101 8.26 -13.73 -17.74
CA VAL A 101 9.04 -12.50 -17.82
C VAL A 101 8.68 -11.55 -16.68
N LEU A 102 9.71 -10.92 -16.11
CA LEU A 102 9.60 -9.82 -15.17
C LEU A 102 9.80 -8.50 -15.92
N PHE A 103 8.90 -7.54 -15.72
CA PHE A 103 8.93 -6.23 -16.37
C PHE A 103 8.26 -5.15 -15.50
N ASN A 104 8.53 -3.89 -15.78
CA ASN A 104 7.82 -2.76 -15.16
C ASN A 104 6.60 -2.36 -15.99
N ALA A 105 5.46 -2.17 -15.34
CA ALA A 105 4.30 -1.49 -15.90
C ALA A 105 4.27 -0.03 -15.46
N ASP A 106 3.70 0.82 -16.30
CA ASP A 106 3.89 2.27 -16.25
C ASP A 106 3.45 2.87 -14.90
N LYS A 107 2.17 2.68 -14.55
CA LYS A 107 1.57 3.28 -13.36
C LYS A 107 0.27 2.60 -12.95
N ALA A 108 0.01 2.56 -11.66
CA ALA A 108 -1.30 2.26 -11.08
C ALA A 108 -1.67 3.34 -10.08
N LYS A 109 -2.96 3.64 -10.01
CA LYS A 109 -3.50 4.58 -9.05
C LYS A 109 -4.67 3.94 -8.35
N ALA A 110 -4.73 4.12 -7.04
CA ALA A 110 -5.91 3.75 -6.28
C ALA A 110 -6.30 4.84 -5.31
N TYR A 111 -7.58 4.86 -4.98
CA TYR A 111 -8.13 5.67 -3.90
C TYR A 111 -9.31 4.96 -3.29
N GLY A 112 -9.57 5.28 -2.03
CA GLY A 112 -10.58 4.58 -1.28
C GLY A 112 -10.94 5.25 0.03
N PHE A 113 -11.88 4.60 0.69
CA PHE A 113 -12.40 5.00 1.98
C PHE A 113 -12.57 3.75 2.84
N GLU A 114 -12.08 3.81 4.06
CA GLU A 114 -12.24 2.79 5.07
C GLU A 114 -12.92 3.38 6.29
N ALA A 115 -13.84 2.63 6.88
CA ALA A 115 -14.45 2.96 8.16
C ALA A 115 -14.60 1.71 9.00
N ASP A 116 -14.39 1.84 10.30
CA ASP A 116 -14.59 0.78 11.27
C ASP A 116 -15.34 1.29 12.50
N ILE A 117 -16.07 0.36 13.10
CA ILE A 117 -16.84 0.55 14.32
C ILE A 117 -16.50 -0.60 15.26
N GLU A 118 -16.14 -0.28 16.49
CA GLU A 118 -16.05 -1.23 17.60
C GLU A 118 -16.99 -0.78 18.73
N LEU A 119 -17.89 -1.65 19.18
CA LEU A 119 -18.85 -1.35 20.23
C LEU A 119 -18.81 -2.40 21.34
N ARG A 120 -18.77 -1.95 22.59
CA ARG A 120 -18.81 -2.75 23.82
C ARG A 120 -20.07 -2.44 24.61
N PRO A 121 -21.23 -3.00 24.23
CA PRO A 121 -22.51 -2.61 24.80
C PRO A 121 -22.68 -3.11 26.26
N ILE A 122 -22.09 -4.27 26.58
CA ILE A 122 -22.09 -4.88 27.92
C ILE A 122 -20.71 -5.48 28.23
N PRO A 123 -20.37 -5.71 29.51
CA PRO A 123 -19.15 -6.43 29.86
C PRO A 123 -19.07 -7.78 29.12
N ASN A 124 -17.89 -8.10 28.59
CA ASN A 124 -17.57 -9.34 27.90
C ASN A 124 -18.22 -9.54 26.51
N LEU A 125 -18.82 -8.49 25.91
CA LEU A 125 -19.27 -8.50 24.52
C LEU A 125 -18.63 -7.36 23.74
N THR A 126 -17.94 -7.68 22.65
CA THR A 126 -17.43 -6.72 21.68
C THR A 126 -18.03 -7.03 20.32
N LEU A 127 -18.65 -6.03 19.71
CA LEU A 127 -19.17 -6.07 18.34
C LEU A 127 -18.25 -5.22 17.47
N SER A 128 -17.91 -5.71 16.29
CA SER A 128 -17.14 -4.94 15.31
C SER A 128 -17.78 -5.02 13.94
N ALA A 129 -17.64 -3.94 13.18
CA ALA A 129 -18.05 -3.85 11.80
C ALA A 129 -17.06 -2.97 11.04
N GLY A 130 -16.84 -3.28 9.77
CA GLY A 130 -15.94 -2.52 8.89
C GLY A 130 -16.50 -2.38 7.49
N LEU A 131 -16.15 -1.29 6.82
CA LEU A 131 -16.48 -0.98 5.44
C LEU A 131 -15.20 -0.53 4.72
N SER A 132 -14.94 -1.10 3.55
CA SER A 132 -13.86 -0.66 2.65
C SER A 132 -14.43 -0.46 1.25
N LEU A 133 -14.18 0.73 0.70
CA LEU A 133 -14.50 1.09 -0.67
C LEU A 133 -13.18 1.41 -1.37
N LEU A 134 -12.91 0.71 -2.47
CA LEU A 134 -11.67 0.86 -3.23
C LEU A 134 -11.98 1.02 -4.71
N HIS A 135 -11.37 2.03 -5.31
CA HIS A 135 -11.27 2.17 -6.75
C HIS A 135 -9.80 2.14 -7.14
N SER A 136 -9.47 1.35 -8.17
CA SER A 136 -8.11 1.16 -8.67
C SER A 136 -8.10 1.11 -10.19
N GLU A 137 -7.12 1.78 -10.79
CA GLU A 137 -6.84 1.83 -12.24
C GLU A 137 -5.36 1.56 -12.53
#